data_AF-A0A841BM51-F1
#
_entry.id   AF-A0A841BM51-F1
#
_cell.length_a   1.000
_cell.length_b   1.000
_cell.length_c   1.000
_cell.angle_alpha   90.00
_cell.angle_beta   90.00
_cell.angle_gamma   90.00
#
_symmetry.space_group_name_H-M   'P 1'
#
loop_
_entity.id
_entity.type
_entity.pdbx_description
1 polymer ?
#
loop_
_entity_poly.entity_id
_entity_poly.type
_entity_poly.pdbx_seq_one_letter_code
_entity_poly.pdbx_strand_id
1 'polypeptide(L)'
;MTAEPFPELGPLGLGTWLFGWETPVEEAHRLMRRALDEGITYFDTANNYGSGASEEIVGAYLRPMRDRILIGTKVYAPFGPDPADRGLSAQAVRRAVAGCLERLGTDYLDVLHLHRPDPTVPAEETAGALADLVRAGTVRHIATSTFHGHQIDALQQALRAEGIAPAGVDQAPYSLLERQVESAAGDALREWRMGITAWSPLGEGLLTGKYADAAAEGRIRRWNAAGEERYQRGFEAAERFGKLASANGWTLPQLALGWLARRPLVGSILIGARTLEQFDTYLDGVATPVDGVDEAVDEIVGPGQSLLHHYRT
;
A
#
# COMPACT_ATOMS: atom_id res chain seq x y z
N MET A 1 27.35 13.99 -0.24
CA MET A 1 26.55 13.45 -1.36
C MET A 1 25.16 14.03 -1.23
N THR A 2 24.65 14.69 -2.27
CA THR A 2 23.23 15.06 -2.33
C THR A 2 22.43 13.76 -2.44
N ALA A 3 21.48 13.52 -1.54
CA ALA A 3 20.67 12.31 -1.58
C ALA A 3 19.90 12.23 -2.90
N GLU A 4 19.79 11.03 -3.47
CA GLU A 4 18.97 10.79 -4.66
C GLU A 4 17.50 11.13 -4.34
N PRO A 5 16.77 11.78 -5.25
CA PRO A 5 15.35 12.05 -5.05
C PRO A 5 14.58 10.75 -4.93
N PHE A 6 13.47 10.76 -4.20
CA PHE A 6 12.58 9.60 -4.13
C PHE A 6 12.07 9.26 -5.54
N PRO A 7 12.05 7.98 -5.95
CA PRO A 7 11.72 7.59 -7.31
C PRO A 7 10.24 7.80 -7.60
N GLU A 8 9.91 8.12 -8.85
CA GLU A 8 8.54 8.09 -9.32
C GLU A 8 8.06 6.63 -9.41
N LEU A 9 7.08 6.26 -8.57
CA LEU A 9 6.53 4.90 -8.54
C LEU A 9 5.56 4.60 -9.70
N GLY A 10 5.09 5.64 -10.37
CA GLY A 10 4.00 5.57 -11.35
C GLY A 10 2.61 5.57 -10.69
N PRO A 11 1.55 5.92 -11.46
CA PRO A 11 0.18 6.07 -10.92
C PRO A 11 -0.41 4.77 -10.38
N LEU A 12 0.17 3.64 -10.76
CA LEU A 12 -0.21 2.30 -10.36
C LEU A 12 1.03 1.52 -9.93
N GLY A 13 0.89 0.76 -8.83
CA GLY A 13 1.86 -0.24 -8.41
C GLY A 13 1.19 -1.61 -8.28
N LEU A 14 1.95 -2.69 -8.41
CA LEU A 14 1.45 -4.05 -8.22
C LEU A 14 1.63 -4.47 -6.76
N GLY A 15 0.54 -4.57 -6.01
CA GLY A 15 0.53 -5.13 -4.66
C GLY A 15 0.49 -6.67 -4.70
N THR A 16 1.36 -7.30 -3.92
CA THR A 16 1.59 -8.76 -3.99
C THR A 16 1.10 -9.54 -2.77
N TRP A 17 0.33 -8.91 -1.87
CA TRP A 17 -0.20 -9.53 -0.64
C TRP A 17 -0.77 -10.95 -0.79
N LEU A 18 -1.41 -11.24 -1.93
CA LEU A 18 -2.08 -12.52 -2.18
C LEU A 18 -1.16 -13.58 -2.80
N PHE A 19 0.05 -13.23 -3.20
CA PHE A 19 0.97 -14.13 -3.89
C PHE A 19 1.49 -15.20 -2.94
N GLY A 20 1.43 -16.46 -3.37
CA GLY A 20 1.79 -17.61 -2.55
C GLY A 20 0.72 -18.00 -1.53
N TRP A 21 -0.43 -17.33 -1.54
CA TRP A 21 -1.61 -17.68 -0.73
C TRP A 21 -2.85 -17.89 -1.61
N GLU A 22 -3.60 -16.82 -1.91
CA GLU A 22 -4.79 -16.92 -2.78
C GLU A 22 -4.43 -16.86 -4.28
N THR A 23 -3.22 -16.42 -4.63
CA THR A 23 -2.72 -16.33 -6.01
C THR A 23 -1.53 -17.27 -6.18
N PRO A 24 -1.68 -18.39 -6.92
CA PRO A 24 -0.58 -19.32 -7.21
C PRO A 24 0.55 -18.67 -8.02
N VAL A 25 1.73 -19.29 -8.01
CA VAL A 25 2.97 -18.76 -8.60
C VAL A 25 2.80 -18.42 -10.09
N GLU A 26 2.20 -19.32 -10.87
CA GLU A 26 2.04 -19.15 -12.31
C GLU A 26 1.15 -17.93 -12.64
N GLU A 27 0.09 -17.72 -11.87
CA GLU A 27 -0.82 -16.59 -12.05
C GLU A 27 -0.17 -15.29 -11.54
N ALA A 28 0.58 -15.34 -10.44
CA ALA A 28 1.37 -14.21 -9.97
C ALA A 28 2.36 -13.73 -11.04
N HIS A 29 3.11 -14.63 -11.67
CA HIS A 29 4.04 -14.27 -12.75
C HIS A 29 3.33 -13.74 -14.01
N ARG A 30 2.12 -14.21 -14.31
CA ARG A 30 1.29 -13.63 -15.39
C ARG A 30 0.86 -12.20 -15.06
N LEU A 31 0.43 -11.92 -13.84
CA LEU A 31 0.08 -10.58 -13.38
C LEU A 31 1.30 -9.65 -13.40
N MET A 32 2.47 -10.13 -12.96
CA MET A 32 3.73 -9.35 -13.01
C MET A 32 4.15 -9.03 -14.44
N ARG A 33 3.99 -9.97 -15.38
CA ARG A 33 4.22 -9.73 -16.80
C ARG A 33 3.26 -8.68 -17.35
N ARG A 34 1.96 -8.85 -17.12
CA ARG A 34 0.92 -7.90 -17.53
C ARG A 34 1.20 -6.51 -17.00
N ALA A 35 1.61 -6.39 -15.74
CA ALA A 35 1.97 -5.11 -15.14
C ALA A 35 3.11 -4.41 -15.89
N LEU A 36 4.19 -5.14 -16.21
CA LEU A 36 5.29 -4.58 -16.99
C LEU A 36 4.89 -4.20 -18.42
N ASP A 37 4.05 -5.01 -19.07
CA ASP A 37 3.55 -4.73 -20.42
C ASP A 37 2.74 -3.42 -20.46
N GLU A 38 2.09 -3.06 -19.35
CA GLU A 38 1.32 -1.81 -19.15
C GLU A 38 2.17 -0.68 -18.53
N GLY A 39 3.48 -0.86 -18.38
CA GLY A 39 4.40 0.15 -17.86
C GLY A 39 4.39 0.31 -16.33
N ILE A 40 3.76 -0.60 -15.59
CA ILE A 40 3.78 -0.62 -14.12
C ILE A 40 5.07 -1.28 -13.63
N THR A 41 5.98 -0.47 -13.12
CA THR A 41 7.33 -0.91 -12.69
C THR A 41 7.49 -1.00 -11.17
N TYR A 42 6.57 -0.47 -10.37
CA TYR A 42 6.64 -0.54 -8.91
C TYR A 42 5.90 -1.76 -8.38
N PHE A 43 6.63 -2.70 -7.78
CA PHE A 43 6.08 -3.90 -7.16
C PHE A 43 6.23 -3.81 -5.64
N ASP A 44 5.13 -4.06 -4.93
CA ASP A 44 5.03 -3.91 -3.48
C ASP A 44 4.75 -5.27 -2.82
N THR A 45 5.64 -5.68 -1.91
CA THR A 45 5.55 -6.93 -1.13
C THR A 45 5.84 -6.64 0.35
N ALA A 46 5.92 -7.65 1.22
CA ALA A 46 6.34 -7.49 2.61
C ALA A 46 6.96 -8.77 3.15
N ASN A 47 7.76 -8.64 4.22
CA ASN A 47 8.42 -9.75 4.88
C ASN A 47 7.46 -10.87 5.34
N ASN A 48 6.20 -10.53 5.66
CA ASN A 48 5.22 -11.45 6.24
C ASN A 48 4.13 -11.91 5.25
N TYR A 49 4.11 -11.41 4.02
CA TYR A 49 3.08 -11.80 3.04
C TYR A 49 3.29 -13.26 2.65
N GLY A 50 2.25 -14.08 2.83
CA GLY A 50 2.33 -15.52 2.65
C GLY A 50 3.44 -16.16 3.49
N SER A 51 3.74 -15.62 4.67
CA SER A 51 4.87 -16.05 5.51
C SER A 51 6.24 -15.98 4.79
N GLY A 52 6.40 -15.00 3.89
CA GLY A 52 7.62 -14.78 3.11
C GLY A 52 7.51 -15.29 1.66
N ALA A 53 6.54 -16.15 1.35
CA ALA A 53 6.37 -16.72 0.00
C ALA A 53 6.17 -15.66 -1.09
N SER A 54 5.54 -14.52 -0.76
CA SER A 54 5.38 -13.42 -1.71
C SER A 54 6.72 -12.87 -2.19
N GLU A 55 7.68 -12.66 -1.29
CA GLU A 55 9.03 -12.19 -1.64
C GLU A 55 9.81 -13.22 -2.47
N GLU A 56 9.64 -14.51 -2.21
CA GLU A 56 10.26 -15.57 -3.02
C GLU A 56 9.71 -15.60 -4.45
N ILE A 57 8.38 -15.48 -4.60
CA ILE A 57 7.70 -15.45 -5.90
C ILE A 57 8.13 -14.22 -6.70
N VAL A 58 8.13 -13.06 -6.04
CA VAL A 58 8.55 -11.80 -6.65
C VAL A 58 10.02 -11.88 -7.02
N GLY A 59 10.89 -12.32 -6.09
CA GLY A 59 12.33 -12.47 -6.30
C GLY A 59 12.70 -13.35 -7.47
N ALA A 60 12.03 -14.51 -7.61
CA ALA A 60 12.23 -15.40 -8.75
C ALA A 60 11.97 -14.72 -10.10
N TYR A 61 10.99 -13.80 -10.15
CA TYR A 61 10.67 -13.01 -11.33
C TYR A 61 11.59 -11.80 -11.52
N LEU A 62 12.05 -11.18 -10.42
CA LEU A 62 12.94 -10.01 -10.43
C LEU A 62 14.31 -10.31 -11.04
N ARG A 63 14.93 -11.46 -10.69
CA ARG A 63 16.33 -11.77 -11.04
C ARG A 63 16.76 -11.47 -12.48
N PRO A 64 16.01 -11.88 -13.53
CA PRO A 64 16.40 -11.58 -14.92
C PRO A 64 16.20 -10.11 -15.35
N MET A 65 15.57 -9.28 -14.53
CA MET A 65 15.15 -7.92 -14.89
C MET A 65 15.17 -6.93 -13.72
N ARG A 66 16.09 -7.12 -12.77
CA ARG A 66 16.16 -6.36 -11.51
C ARG A 66 16.16 -4.85 -11.73
N ASP A 67 16.85 -4.38 -12.77
CA ASP A 67 16.98 -2.95 -13.09
C ASP A 67 15.73 -2.34 -13.75
N ARG A 68 14.72 -3.16 -14.09
CA ARG A 68 13.46 -2.70 -14.69
C ARG A 68 12.33 -2.52 -13.67
N ILE A 69 12.53 -2.98 -12.44
CA ILE A 69 11.48 -3.06 -11.41
C ILE A 69 11.96 -2.31 -10.17
N LEU A 70 11.13 -1.39 -9.70
CA LEU A 70 11.28 -0.77 -8.39
C LEU A 70 10.64 -1.70 -7.36
N ILE A 71 11.43 -2.31 -6.49
CA ILE A 71 10.92 -3.20 -5.44
C ILE A 71 10.71 -2.43 -4.13
N GLY A 72 9.45 -2.42 -3.68
CA GLY A 72 9.05 -2.03 -2.34
C GLY A 72 8.83 -3.25 -1.46
N THR A 73 9.51 -3.35 -0.33
CA THR A 73 9.17 -4.33 0.72
C THR A 73 8.98 -3.64 2.07
N LYS A 74 8.44 -4.37 3.05
CA LYS A 74 8.10 -3.84 4.36
C LYS A 74 8.62 -4.71 5.49
N VAL A 75 9.02 -4.04 6.57
CA VAL A 75 9.48 -4.67 7.81
C VAL A 75 8.66 -4.14 8.99
N TYR A 76 8.29 -5.04 9.89
CA TYR A 76 7.67 -4.80 11.21
C TYR A 76 7.09 -6.11 11.75
N ALA A 77 6.34 -6.81 10.90
CA ALA A 77 5.59 -8.00 11.27
C ALA A 77 6.56 -9.16 11.61
N PRO A 78 6.12 -10.14 12.42
CA PRO A 78 6.92 -11.29 12.77
C PRO A 78 7.51 -11.99 11.53
N PHE A 79 8.83 -12.20 11.54
CA PHE A 79 9.55 -12.82 10.42
C PHE A 79 10.43 -14.00 10.85
N GLY A 80 10.31 -14.42 12.11
CA GLY A 80 11.04 -15.55 12.69
C GLY A 80 10.42 -15.98 14.02
N PRO A 81 10.93 -17.08 14.61
CA PRO A 81 10.40 -17.62 15.87
C PRO A 81 10.89 -16.86 17.12
N ASP A 82 11.93 -16.03 17.00
CA ASP A 82 12.44 -15.21 18.10
C ASP A 82 11.46 -14.07 18.42
N PRO A 83 11.10 -13.81 19.69
CA PRO A 83 10.32 -12.63 20.05
C PRO A 83 10.91 -11.29 19.57
N ALA A 84 12.22 -11.22 19.33
CA ALA A 84 12.90 -10.06 18.75
C ALA A 84 12.75 -9.95 17.22
N ASP A 85 12.20 -10.96 16.54
CA ASP A 85 11.96 -10.96 15.08
C ASP A 85 10.69 -10.20 14.70
N ARG A 86 10.52 -9.00 15.23
CA ARG A 86 9.41 -8.07 14.96
C ARG A 86 9.75 -6.65 15.42
N GLY A 87 8.93 -5.69 15.00
CA GLY A 87 9.05 -4.30 15.40
C GLY A 87 10.14 -3.55 14.64
N LEU A 88 10.50 -2.38 15.15
CA LEU A 88 11.41 -1.43 14.50
C LEU A 88 12.70 -1.16 15.30
N SER A 89 13.06 -2.02 16.25
CA SER A 89 14.36 -1.94 16.91
C SER A 89 15.48 -2.04 15.90
N ALA A 90 16.64 -1.43 16.20
CA ALA A 90 17.76 -1.40 15.27
C ALA A 90 18.24 -2.82 14.88
N GLN A 91 18.10 -3.79 15.79
CA GLN A 91 18.39 -5.19 15.51
C GLN A 91 17.31 -5.84 14.62
N ALA A 92 16.03 -5.62 14.94
CA ALA A 92 14.92 -6.22 14.18
C ALA A 92 14.91 -5.73 12.73
N VAL A 93 15.11 -4.42 12.50
CA VAL A 93 15.17 -3.83 11.14
C VAL A 93 16.29 -4.47 10.33
N ARG A 94 17.52 -4.56 10.85
CA ARG A 94 18.66 -5.14 10.14
C ARG A 94 18.42 -6.61 9.79
N ARG A 95 17.88 -7.41 10.74
CA ARG A 95 17.56 -8.83 10.52
C ARG A 95 16.45 -9.00 9.48
N ALA A 96 15.39 -8.21 9.59
CA ALA A 96 14.27 -8.26 8.66
C ALA A 96 14.72 -7.94 7.24
N VAL A 97 15.50 -6.87 7.05
CA VAL A 97 16.03 -6.47 5.74
C VAL A 97 16.92 -7.55 5.15
N ALA A 98 17.82 -8.15 5.94
CA ALA A 98 18.66 -9.26 5.48
C ALA A 98 17.81 -10.43 4.95
N GLY A 99 16.76 -10.82 5.68
CA GLY A 99 15.84 -11.88 5.23
C GLY A 99 15.04 -11.51 3.99
N CYS A 100 14.63 -10.24 3.84
CA CYS A 100 13.94 -9.78 2.64
C CYS A 100 14.85 -9.89 1.40
N LEU A 101 16.11 -9.46 1.51
CA LEU A 101 17.09 -9.54 0.42
C LEU A 101 17.35 -10.98 -0.01
N GLU A 102 17.47 -11.90 0.95
CA GLU A 102 17.66 -13.33 0.68
C GLU A 102 16.48 -13.90 -0.14
N ARG A 103 15.24 -13.69 0.33
CA ARG A 103 14.04 -14.18 -0.37
C ARG A 103 13.85 -13.53 -1.74
N LEU A 104 14.07 -12.22 -1.84
CA LEU A 104 14.01 -11.47 -3.10
C LEU A 104 15.16 -11.82 -4.05
N GLY A 105 16.27 -12.36 -3.54
CA GLY A 105 17.47 -12.69 -4.32
C GLY A 105 18.10 -11.46 -4.98
N THR A 106 18.23 -10.36 -4.22
CA THR A 106 18.80 -9.07 -4.65
C THR A 106 19.69 -8.50 -3.55
N ASP A 107 20.65 -7.66 -3.92
CA ASP A 107 21.59 -7.03 -2.97
C ASP A 107 21.09 -5.68 -2.41
N TYR A 108 20.01 -5.14 -3.01
CA TYR A 108 19.42 -3.87 -2.59
C TYR A 108 17.90 -3.83 -2.74
N LEU A 109 17.27 -3.00 -1.90
CA LEU A 109 15.87 -2.61 -1.96
C LEU A 109 15.74 -1.18 -2.49
N ASP A 110 14.81 -0.94 -3.42
CA ASP A 110 14.55 0.42 -3.90
C ASP A 110 13.83 1.22 -2.83
N VAL A 111 12.76 0.66 -2.26
CA VAL A 111 11.99 1.30 -1.19
C VAL A 111 11.79 0.34 -0.03
N LEU A 112 12.24 0.73 1.16
CA LEU A 112 11.92 0.04 2.41
C LEU A 112 10.81 0.79 3.13
N HIS A 113 9.68 0.12 3.30
CA HIS A 113 8.54 0.62 4.08
C HIS A 113 8.64 0.15 5.53
N LEU A 114 8.56 1.10 6.46
CA LEU A 114 8.24 0.77 7.85
C LEU A 114 6.76 0.40 7.93
N HIS A 115 6.46 -0.89 8.01
CA HIS A 115 5.11 -1.40 7.77
C HIS A 115 4.09 -0.87 8.79
N ARG A 116 4.50 -0.56 10.02
CA ARG A 116 3.70 0.07 11.07
C ARG A 116 4.59 0.92 11.97
N PRO A 117 4.05 1.94 12.65
CA PRO A 117 4.77 2.58 13.73
C PRO A 117 5.01 1.58 14.87
N ASP A 118 6.14 1.74 15.55
CA ASP A 118 6.47 0.97 16.75
C ASP A 118 6.51 1.92 17.95
N PRO A 119 5.47 1.94 18.80
CA PRO A 119 5.45 2.82 19.97
C PRO A 119 6.44 2.40 21.06
N THR A 120 7.09 1.24 20.93
CA THR A 120 8.03 0.72 21.92
C THR A 120 9.48 1.07 21.61
N VAL A 121 9.74 1.63 20.42
CA VAL A 121 11.08 1.95 19.94
C VAL A 121 11.17 3.44 19.61
N PRO A 122 12.15 4.18 20.16
CA PRO A 122 12.38 5.56 19.78
C PRO A 122 12.72 5.70 18.28
N ALA A 123 12.21 6.75 17.65
CA ALA A 123 12.41 6.97 16.20
C ALA A 123 13.91 7.08 15.84
N GLU A 124 14.73 7.61 16.75
CA GLU A 124 16.18 7.74 16.62
C GLU A 124 16.88 6.39 16.50
N GLU A 125 16.44 5.37 17.25
CA GLU A 125 17.01 4.03 17.17
C GLU A 125 16.74 3.40 15.78
N THR A 126 15.49 3.49 15.33
CA THR A 126 15.12 3.03 13.98
C THR A 126 15.88 3.81 12.91
N ALA A 127 15.95 5.14 13.02
CA ALA A 127 16.63 6.00 12.06
C ALA A 127 18.13 5.67 11.95
N GLY A 128 18.81 5.39 13.06
CA GLY A 128 20.22 4.97 13.05
C GLY A 128 20.43 3.68 12.25
N ALA A 129 19.56 2.68 12.42
CA ALA A 129 19.63 1.44 11.64
C ALA A 129 19.35 1.67 10.14
N LEU A 130 18.39 2.53 9.82
CA LEU A 130 18.09 2.88 8.43
C LEU A 130 19.24 3.64 7.78
N ALA A 131 19.90 4.54 8.53
CA ALA A 131 21.05 5.28 8.04
C ALA A 131 22.23 4.37 7.69
N ASP A 132 22.50 3.34 8.50
CA ASP A 132 23.51 2.33 8.19
C ASP A 132 23.17 1.59 6.89
N LEU A 133 21.91 1.16 6.72
CA LEU A 133 21.44 0.43 5.53
C LEU A 133 21.49 1.29 4.26
N VAL A 134 21.16 2.58 4.38
CA VAL A 134 21.24 3.54 3.26
C VAL A 134 22.68 3.82 2.86
N ARG A 135 23.56 4.08 3.84
CA ARG A 135 25.00 4.31 3.57
C ARG A 135 25.67 3.07 2.98
N ALA A 136 25.22 1.87 3.35
CA ALA A 136 25.69 0.60 2.77
C ALA A 136 25.15 0.34 1.35
N GLY A 137 24.16 1.12 0.87
CA GLY A 137 23.51 0.91 -0.43
C GLY A 137 22.52 -0.25 -0.47
N THR A 138 22.27 -0.89 0.68
CA THR A 138 21.34 -2.01 0.83
C THR A 138 19.88 -1.55 0.72
N VAL A 139 19.60 -0.31 1.12
CA VAL A 139 18.29 0.33 0.98
C VAL A 139 18.50 1.69 0.31
N ARG A 140 17.74 2.00 -0.74
CA ARG A 140 17.89 3.30 -1.43
C ARG A 140 17.00 4.38 -0.83
N HIS A 141 15.73 4.06 -0.61
CA HIS A 141 14.74 5.02 -0.12
C HIS A 141 13.91 4.46 1.03
N ILE A 142 13.50 5.36 1.93
CA ILE A 142 12.65 5.03 3.08
C ILE A 142 11.23 5.50 2.79
N ALA A 143 10.26 4.69 3.21
CA ALA A 143 8.86 5.01 3.23
C ALA A 143 8.23 4.57 4.56
N THR A 144 7.07 5.12 4.89
CA THR A 144 6.28 4.69 6.04
C THR A 144 5.00 4.01 5.55
N SER A 145 4.31 3.30 6.44
CA SER A 145 2.96 2.83 6.16
C SER A 145 2.13 3.03 7.42
N THR A 146 1.04 3.80 7.29
CA THR A 146 0.02 3.95 8.33
C THR A 146 0.53 4.66 9.57
N PHE A 147 1.46 5.61 9.40
CA PHE A 147 1.94 6.45 10.50
C PHE A 147 0.98 7.62 10.74
N HIS A 148 0.83 8.03 12.00
CA HIS A 148 0.16 9.26 12.36
C HIS A 148 1.07 10.48 12.18
N GLY A 149 0.50 11.68 12.07
CA GLY A 149 1.25 12.92 11.83
C GLY A 149 2.44 13.10 12.78
N HIS A 150 2.22 12.99 14.09
CA HIS A 150 3.31 13.11 15.08
C HIS A 150 4.40 12.03 14.95
N GLN A 151 4.06 10.84 14.44
CA GLN A 151 5.02 9.75 14.22
C GLN A 151 5.82 9.98 12.94
N ILE A 152 5.18 10.52 11.89
CA ILE A 152 5.85 11.01 10.69
C ILE A 152 6.85 12.09 11.09
N ASP A 153 6.43 13.10 11.85
CA ASP A 153 7.30 14.19 12.29
C ASP A 153 8.53 13.70 13.06
N ALA A 154 8.31 12.81 14.04
CA ALA A 154 9.39 12.24 14.85
C ALA A 154 10.40 11.45 13.99
N LEU A 155 9.91 10.58 13.09
CA LEU A 155 10.78 9.81 12.20
C LEU A 155 11.54 10.72 11.24
N GLN A 156 10.88 11.70 10.64
CA GLN A 156 11.51 12.58 9.66
C GLN A 156 12.61 13.45 10.28
N GLN A 157 12.39 13.92 11.51
CA GLN A 157 13.42 14.62 12.28
C GLN A 157 14.60 13.70 12.61
N ALA A 158 14.34 12.45 13.02
CA ALA A 158 15.38 11.48 13.31
C ALA A 158 16.21 11.11 12.06
N LEU A 159 15.57 10.90 10.90
CA LEU A 159 16.26 10.64 9.62
C LEU A 159 17.15 11.82 9.21
N ARG A 160 16.67 13.07 9.38
CA ARG A 160 17.47 14.27 9.13
C ARG A 160 18.67 14.38 10.09
N ALA A 161 18.50 14.03 11.36
CA ALA A 161 19.58 14.05 12.35
C ALA A 161 20.69 13.05 11.99
N GLU A 162 20.32 11.92 11.39
CA GLU A 162 21.26 10.94 10.81
C GLU A 162 21.88 11.39 9.47
N GLY A 163 21.48 12.54 8.93
CA GLY A 163 22.02 13.07 7.68
C GLY A 163 21.63 12.27 6.43
N ILE A 164 20.54 11.49 6.49
CA ILE A 164 19.97 10.80 5.33
C ILE A 164 18.68 11.49 4.85
N ALA A 165 18.20 11.11 3.66
CA ALA A 165 16.99 11.68 3.10
C ALA A 165 15.76 11.38 4.00
N PRO A 166 14.82 12.33 4.12
CA PRO A 166 13.49 12.05 4.65
C PRO A 166 12.79 10.90 3.90
N ALA A 167 11.87 10.22 4.57
CA ALA A 167 10.97 9.26 3.93
C ALA A 167 10.11 9.97 2.87
N GLY A 168 9.92 9.35 1.71
CA GLY A 168 9.30 10.01 0.55
C GLY A 168 7.80 9.78 0.37
N VAL A 169 7.27 8.67 0.89
CA VAL A 169 5.83 8.36 0.82
C VAL A 169 5.35 7.70 2.09
N ASP A 170 4.06 7.86 2.39
CA ASP A 170 3.33 6.97 3.30
C ASP A 170 2.40 6.06 2.51
N GLN A 171 2.47 4.77 2.81
CA GLN A 171 1.56 3.78 2.27
C GLN A 171 0.33 3.64 3.19
N ALA A 172 -0.76 4.31 2.82
CA ALA A 172 -1.97 4.43 3.65
C ALA A 172 -3.19 3.77 2.98
N PRO A 173 -4.14 3.22 3.77
CA PRO A 173 -5.39 2.80 3.20
C PRO A 173 -6.16 4.04 2.77
N TYR A 174 -6.62 4.06 1.52
CA TYR A 174 -7.34 5.21 1.00
C TYR A 174 -8.33 4.75 -0.07
N SER A 175 -9.62 4.96 0.19
CA SER A 175 -10.72 4.67 -0.72
C SER A 175 -11.92 5.54 -0.38
N LEU A 176 -13.00 5.44 -1.16
CA LEU A 176 -14.28 6.06 -0.81
C LEU A 176 -14.84 5.62 0.56
N LEU A 177 -14.39 4.49 1.11
CA LEU A 177 -14.83 3.94 2.40
C LEU A 177 -13.83 4.17 3.54
N GLU A 178 -12.67 4.73 3.23
CA GLU A 178 -11.53 4.84 4.14
C GLU A 178 -10.74 6.10 3.82
N ARG A 179 -11.01 7.17 4.56
CA ARG A 179 -10.53 8.53 4.28
C ARG A 179 -9.73 9.10 5.45
N GLN A 180 -9.30 8.26 6.39
CA GLN A 180 -8.55 8.68 7.59
C GLN A 180 -7.27 9.46 7.24
N VAL A 181 -6.63 9.16 6.10
CA VAL A 181 -5.42 9.87 5.65
C VAL A 181 -5.66 11.36 5.37
N GLU A 182 -6.90 11.78 5.14
CA GLU A 182 -7.27 13.19 4.94
C GLU A 182 -7.32 14.00 6.26
N SER A 183 -7.12 13.34 7.41
CA SER A 183 -7.03 13.98 8.73
C SER A 183 -5.62 14.51 9.04
N ALA A 184 -5.22 14.55 10.32
CA ALA A 184 -3.93 15.09 10.77
C ALA A 184 -2.70 14.42 10.13
N ALA A 185 -2.81 13.15 9.70
CA ALA A 185 -1.74 12.51 8.94
C ALA A 185 -1.47 13.25 7.62
N GLY A 186 -2.50 13.71 6.92
CA GLY A 186 -2.39 14.45 5.66
C GLY A 186 -1.64 15.78 5.81
N ASP A 187 -1.75 16.46 6.96
CA ASP A 187 -1.02 17.70 7.20
C ASP A 187 0.49 17.48 7.32
N ALA A 188 0.90 16.46 8.07
CA ALA A 188 2.31 16.08 8.15
C ALA A 188 2.86 15.64 6.78
N LEU A 189 2.08 14.88 6.00
CA LEU A 189 2.50 14.50 4.64
C LEU A 189 2.76 15.73 3.75
N ARG A 190 1.91 16.76 3.83
CA ARG A 190 2.13 18.02 3.10
C ARG A 190 3.37 18.77 3.57
N GLU A 191 3.56 18.87 4.88
CA GLU A 191 4.71 19.57 5.47
C GLU A 191 6.04 18.94 5.05
N TRP A 192 6.10 17.61 5.08
CA TRP A 192 7.29 16.85 4.69
C TRP A 192 7.39 16.58 3.19
N ARG A 193 6.42 17.05 2.39
CA ARG A 193 6.32 16.82 0.93
C ARG A 193 6.33 15.33 0.57
N MET A 194 5.66 14.53 1.38
CA MET A 194 5.48 13.10 1.15
C MET A 194 4.31 12.84 0.22
N GLY A 195 4.46 11.84 -0.64
CA GLY A 195 3.34 11.27 -1.41
C GLY A 195 2.57 10.21 -0.63
N ILE A 196 1.47 9.75 -1.21
CA ILE A 196 0.67 8.63 -0.74
C ILE A 196 0.76 7.50 -1.77
N THR A 197 1.08 6.31 -1.27
CA THR A 197 0.82 5.05 -2.00
C THR A 197 -0.43 4.42 -1.41
N ALA A 198 -1.56 4.55 -2.11
CA ALA A 198 -2.85 4.10 -1.60
C ALA A 198 -2.98 2.57 -1.73
N TRP A 199 -3.53 1.91 -0.71
CA TRP A 199 -3.87 0.50 -0.78
C TRP A 199 -5.29 0.22 -0.28
N SER A 200 -5.78 -0.99 -0.56
CA SER A 200 -7.21 -1.35 -0.45
C SER A 200 -8.13 -0.32 -1.14
N PRO A 201 -7.81 0.15 -2.37
CA PRO A 201 -8.54 1.25 -3.00
C PRO A 201 -10.01 0.90 -3.34
N LEU A 202 -10.32 -0.39 -3.40
CA LEU A 202 -11.69 -0.90 -3.61
C LEU A 202 -12.37 -1.38 -2.31
N GLY A 203 -11.83 -1.01 -1.14
CA GLY A 203 -12.40 -1.35 0.17
C GLY A 203 -12.58 -2.87 0.35
N GLU A 204 -11.50 -3.63 0.19
CA GLU A 204 -11.52 -5.11 0.22
C GLU A 204 -12.46 -5.78 -0.80
N GLY A 205 -12.82 -5.03 -1.85
CA GLY A 205 -13.71 -5.46 -2.92
C GLY A 205 -15.16 -5.04 -2.73
N LEU A 206 -15.52 -4.28 -1.69
CA LEU A 206 -16.85 -3.67 -1.54
C LEU A 206 -17.20 -2.77 -2.71
N LEU A 207 -16.24 -1.98 -3.17
CA LEU A 207 -16.40 -1.02 -4.27
C LEU A 207 -16.29 -1.69 -5.66
N THR A 208 -16.48 -3.02 -5.74
CA THR A 208 -16.58 -3.72 -7.02
C THR A 208 -18.01 -3.83 -7.54
N GLY A 209 -19.00 -3.55 -6.69
CA GLY A 209 -20.42 -3.72 -7.00
C GLY A 209 -20.91 -5.17 -6.88
N LYS A 210 -20.01 -6.17 -6.81
CA LYS A 210 -20.40 -7.60 -6.80
C LYS A 210 -21.32 -7.97 -5.64
N TYR A 211 -21.19 -7.34 -4.48
CA TYR A 211 -22.00 -7.66 -3.30
C TYR A 211 -23.42 -7.08 -3.34
N ALA A 212 -23.78 -6.35 -4.40
CA ALA A 212 -25.18 -6.03 -4.69
C ALA A 212 -25.99 -7.31 -4.99
N ASP A 213 -25.34 -8.36 -5.49
CA ASP A 213 -25.91 -9.69 -5.57
C ASP A 213 -25.74 -10.42 -4.23
N ALA A 214 -26.86 -10.75 -3.59
CA ALA A 214 -26.90 -11.49 -2.34
C ALA A 214 -26.31 -12.90 -2.46
N ALA A 215 -26.17 -13.46 -3.66
CA ALA A 215 -25.52 -14.74 -3.92
C ALA A 215 -24.02 -14.64 -4.24
N ALA A 216 -23.49 -13.43 -4.47
CA ALA A 216 -22.10 -13.27 -4.90
C ALA A 216 -21.10 -13.74 -3.84
N GLU A 217 -20.13 -14.53 -4.26
CA GLU A 217 -19.00 -14.93 -3.43
C GLU A 217 -17.90 -13.85 -3.40
N GLY A 218 -17.15 -13.78 -2.31
CA GLY A 218 -16.11 -12.75 -2.16
C GLY A 218 -15.31 -12.90 -0.87
N ARG A 219 -14.19 -12.17 -0.79
CA ARG A 219 -13.26 -12.21 0.35
C ARG A 219 -13.99 -12.07 1.69
N ILE A 220 -14.85 -11.07 1.81
CA ILE A 220 -15.57 -10.74 3.05
C ILE A 220 -16.45 -11.91 3.51
N ARG A 221 -17.11 -12.59 2.58
CA ARG A 221 -17.95 -13.75 2.87
C ARG A 221 -17.13 -15.00 3.15
N ARG A 222 -16.06 -15.26 2.39
CA ARG A 222 -15.12 -16.36 2.66
C ARG A 222 -14.45 -16.25 4.04
N TRP A 223 -14.23 -15.03 4.51
CA TRP A 223 -13.69 -14.77 5.85
C TRP A 223 -14.76 -14.72 6.94
N ASN A 224 -16.03 -15.02 6.63
CA ASN A 224 -17.17 -14.94 7.55
C ASN A 224 -17.32 -13.57 8.25
N ALA A 225 -16.83 -12.51 7.60
CA ALA A 225 -16.77 -11.17 8.18
C ALA A 225 -18.00 -10.32 7.82
N ALA A 226 -18.88 -10.80 6.93
CA ALA A 226 -20.02 -10.04 6.44
C ALA A 226 -20.97 -9.54 7.54
N GLY A 227 -21.04 -10.23 8.69
CA GLY A 227 -21.88 -9.82 9.83
C GLY A 227 -21.29 -8.71 10.71
N GLU A 228 -20.04 -8.30 10.50
CA GLU A 228 -19.43 -7.23 11.29
C GLU A 228 -20.00 -5.86 10.88
N GLU A 229 -20.25 -4.99 11.87
CA GLU A 229 -20.85 -3.66 11.68
C GLU A 229 -20.14 -2.83 10.61
N ARG A 230 -18.81 -2.85 10.57
CA ARG A 230 -18.00 -2.13 9.57
C ARG A 230 -18.33 -2.54 8.13
N TYR A 231 -18.61 -3.83 7.89
CA TYR A 231 -18.95 -4.32 6.56
C TYR A 231 -20.39 -4.00 6.21
N GLN A 232 -21.32 -4.05 7.17
CA GLN A 232 -22.70 -3.60 6.97
C GLN A 232 -22.75 -2.13 6.53
N ARG A 233 -22.08 -1.24 7.28
CA ARG A 233 -21.93 0.18 6.89
C ARG A 233 -21.24 0.34 5.53
N GLY A 234 -20.24 -0.50 5.26
CA GLY A 234 -19.56 -0.55 3.96
C GLY A 234 -20.47 -0.95 2.80
N PHE A 235 -21.37 -1.93 2.99
CA PHE A 235 -22.34 -2.33 1.98
C PHE A 235 -23.34 -1.22 1.68
N GLU A 236 -23.89 -0.57 2.72
CA GLU A 236 -24.82 0.57 2.57
C GLU A 236 -24.18 1.74 1.81
N ALA A 237 -22.93 2.09 2.17
CA ALA A 237 -22.18 3.12 1.47
C ALA A 237 -21.89 2.72 0.02
N ALA A 238 -21.48 1.47 -0.24
CA ALA A 238 -21.22 0.97 -1.59
C ALA A 238 -22.48 1.00 -2.47
N GLU A 239 -23.68 0.76 -1.92
CA GLU A 239 -24.93 0.91 -2.66
C GLU A 239 -25.18 2.37 -3.06
N ARG A 240 -24.98 3.32 -2.13
CA ARG A 240 -25.11 4.76 -2.41
C ARG A 240 -24.11 5.22 -3.45
N PHE A 241 -22.85 4.80 -3.35
CA PHE A 241 -21.83 5.08 -4.37
C PHE A 241 -22.15 4.43 -5.71
N GLY A 242 -22.74 3.23 -5.72
CA GLY A 242 -23.18 2.57 -6.95
C GLY A 242 -24.26 3.37 -7.70
N LYS A 243 -25.20 3.97 -6.96
CA LYS A 243 -26.21 4.89 -7.52
C LYS A 243 -25.56 6.16 -8.08
N LEU A 244 -24.60 6.74 -7.35
CA LEU A 244 -23.84 7.91 -7.79
C LEU A 244 -23.04 7.62 -9.06
N ALA A 245 -22.35 6.49 -9.12
CA ALA A 245 -21.60 6.05 -10.30
C ALA A 245 -22.52 5.90 -11.51
N SER A 246 -23.64 5.18 -11.33
CA SER A 246 -24.61 4.92 -12.41
C SER A 246 -25.24 6.21 -12.94
N ALA A 247 -25.55 7.17 -12.08
CA ALA A 247 -26.09 8.47 -12.47
C ALA A 247 -25.13 9.28 -13.35
N ASN A 248 -23.83 9.01 -13.26
CA ASN A 248 -22.78 9.65 -14.06
C ASN A 248 -22.25 8.76 -15.20
N GLY A 249 -22.86 7.60 -15.43
CA GLY A 249 -22.46 6.67 -16.50
C GLY A 249 -21.18 5.88 -16.21
N TRP A 250 -20.75 5.79 -14.95
CA TRP A 250 -19.58 5.03 -14.52
C TRP A 250 -19.98 3.72 -13.83
N THR A 251 -19.08 2.74 -13.88
CA THR A 251 -19.12 1.60 -12.96
C THR A 251 -18.65 2.03 -11.55
N LEU A 252 -19.00 1.26 -10.52
CA LEU A 252 -18.53 1.56 -9.16
C LEU A 252 -16.99 1.53 -9.02
N PRO A 253 -16.25 0.58 -9.64
CA PRO A 253 -14.79 0.65 -9.68
C PRO A 253 -14.25 1.91 -10.36
N GLN A 254 -14.85 2.34 -11.46
CA GLN A 254 -14.45 3.56 -12.18
C GLN A 254 -14.61 4.80 -11.30
N LEU A 255 -15.76 4.94 -10.62
CA LEU A 255 -15.95 6.00 -9.62
C LEU A 255 -14.88 5.94 -8.54
N ALA A 256 -14.67 4.77 -7.92
CA ALA A 256 -13.75 4.61 -6.78
C ALA A 256 -12.30 4.91 -7.13
N LEU A 257 -11.79 4.33 -8.22
CA LEU A 257 -10.40 4.45 -8.62
C LEU A 257 -10.10 5.78 -9.31
N GLY A 258 -10.99 6.25 -10.17
CA GLY A 258 -10.84 7.54 -10.85
C GLY A 258 -10.90 8.71 -9.88
N TRP A 259 -11.76 8.63 -8.85
CA TRP A 259 -11.80 9.60 -7.76
C TRP A 259 -10.50 9.60 -6.95
N LEU A 260 -10.01 8.41 -6.57
CA LEU A 260 -8.80 8.24 -5.77
C LEU A 260 -7.55 8.74 -6.51
N ALA A 261 -7.43 8.45 -7.81
CA ALA A 261 -6.31 8.85 -8.64
C ALA A 261 -6.14 10.38 -8.76
N ARG A 262 -7.19 11.15 -8.44
CA ARG A 262 -7.19 12.62 -8.45
C ARG A 262 -7.01 13.24 -7.08
N ARG A 263 -6.90 12.42 -6.02
CA ARG A 263 -6.73 12.96 -4.67
C ARG A 263 -5.35 13.59 -4.51
N PRO A 264 -5.26 14.76 -3.83
CA PRO A 264 -3.98 15.35 -3.52
C PRO A 264 -3.05 14.36 -2.82
N LEU A 265 -1.76 14.45 -3.13
CA LEU A 265 -0.67 13.60 -2.62
C LEU A 265 -0.68 12.15 -3.10
N VAL A 266 -1.77 11.62 -3.68
CA VAL A 266 -1.78 10.24 -4.22
C VAL A 266 -0.85 10.17 -5.43
N GLY A 267 0.30 9.53 -5.25
CA GLY A 267 1.29 9.32 -6.30
C GLY A 267 1.20 7.95 -6.95
N SER A 268 0.68 6.96 -6.22
CA SER A 268 0.50 5.58 -6.71
C SER A 268 -0.68 4.90 -6.02
N ILE A 269 -1.37 4.00 -6.73
CA ILE A 269 -2.42 3.14 -6.20
C ILE A 269 -1.98 1.68 -6.36
N LEU A 270 -1.96 0.91 -5.26
CA LEU A 270 -1.62 -0.50 -5.26
C LEU A 270 -2.79 -1.36 -5.75
N ILE A 271 -2.53 -2.08 -6.85
CA ILE A 271 -3.43 -3.04 -7.46
C ILE A 271 -3.25 -4.39 -6.77
N GLY A 272 -4.35 -4.94 -6.24
CA GLY A 272 -4.40 -6.27 -5.63
C GLY A 272 -5.26 -7.24 -6.44
N ALA A 273 -5.00 -7.38 -7.74
CA ALA A 273 -5.74 -8.26 -8.63
C ALA A 273 -5.34 -9.74 -8.43
N ARG A 274 -6.32 -10.65 -8.53
CA ARG A 274 -6.09 -12.11 -8.56
C ARG A 274 -6.22 -12.72 -9.96
N THR A 275 -6.79 -11.95 -10.88
CA THR A 275 -7.04 -12.34 -12.27
C THR A 275 -6.73 -11.17 -13.18
N LEU A 276 -6.43 -11.45 -14.45
CA LEU A 276 -6.21 -10.40 -15.45
C LEU A 276 -7.44 -9.50 -15.66
N GLU A 277 -8.65 -10.06 -15.60
CA GLU A 277 -9.88 -9.27 -15.67
C GLU A 277 -9.97 -8.24 -14.53
N GLN A 278 -9.63 -8.63 -13.30
CA GLN A 278 -9.56 -7.67 -12.20
C GLN A 278 -8.49 -6.62 -12.45
N PHE A 279 -7.34 -7.01 -13.01
CA PHE A 279 -6.26 -6.08 -13.36
C PHE A 279 -6.75 -5.01 -14.34
N ASP A 280 -7.46 -5.41 -15.40
CA ASP A 280 -8.00 -4.48 -16.38
C ASP A 280 -9.02 -3.50 -15.77
N THR A 281 -9.82 -3.95 -14.78
CA THR A 281 -10.70 -3.05 -13.99
C THR A 281 -9.91 -1.95 -13.28
N TYR A 282 -8.69 -2.24 -12.80
CA TYR A 282 -7.86 -1.21 -12.16
C TYR A 282 -7.33 -0.19 -13.16
N LEU A 283 -6.86 -0.65 -14.33
CA LEU A 283 -6.38 0.22 -15.40
C LEU A 283 -7.47 1.18 -15.87
N ASP A 284 -8.64 0.63 -16.23
CA ASP A 284 -9.78 1.40 -16.69
C ASP A 284 -10.27 2.39 -15.61
N GLY A 285 -10.34 1.93 -14.36
CA GLY A 285 -10.79 2.76 -13.26
C GLY A 285 -9.90 3.97 -13.00
N VAL A 286 -8.58 3.79 -12.94
CA VAL A 286 -7.64 4.90 -12.73
C VAL A 286 -7.60 5.87 -13.91
N ALA A 287 -7.80 5.36 -15.14
CA ALA A 287 -7.88 6.19 -16.34
C ALA A 287 -9.18 7.01 -16.45
N THR A 288 -10.25 6.62 -15.73
CA THR A 288 -11.56 7.27 -15.83
C THR A 288 -11.52 8.71 -15.28
N PRO A 289 -12.00 9.73 -16.03
CA PRO A 289 -12.11 11.10 -15.58
C PRO A 289 -13.31 11.31 -14.65
N VAL A 290 -13.08 11.12 -13.36
CA VAL A 290 -14.07 11.36 -12.31
C VAL A 290 -13.89 12.76 -11.73
N ASP A 291 -14.77 13.67 -12.13
CA ASP A 291 -14.77 15.07 -11.69
C ASP A 291 -16.19 15.49 -11.22
N GLY A 292 -16.27 16.52 -10.38
CA GLY A 292 -17.56 17.13 -9.99
C GLY A 292 -18.42 16.30 -9.03
N VAL A 293 -17.87 15.27 -8.40
CA VAL A 293 -18.61 14.38 -7.46
C VAL A 293 -18.20 14.51 -6.00
N ASP A 294 -17.24 15.40 -5.69
CA ASP A 294 -16.65 15.47 -4.35
C ASP A 294 -17.68 15.77 -3.25
N GLU A 295 -18.62 16.69 -3.47
CA GLU A 295 -19.68 16.99 -2.51
C GLU A 295 -20.57 15.76 -2.24
N ALA A 296 -21.00 15.08 -3.31
CA ALA A 296 -21.81 13.86 -3.18
C ALA A 296 -21.04 12.71 -2.52
N VAL A 297 -19.72 12.63 -2.74
CA VAL A 297 -18.86 11.65 -2.07
C VAL A 297 -18.75 11.96 -0.58
N ASP A 298 -18.51 13.23 -0.22
CA ASP A 298 -18.39 13.70 1.16
C ASP A 298 -19.70 13.49 1.95
N GLU A 299 -20.86 13.60 1.30
CA GLU A 299 -22.17 13.28 1.91
C GLU A 299 -22.38 11.79 2.21
N ILE A 300 -21.67 10.90 1.50
CA ILE A 300 -21.77 9.45 1.73
C ILE A 300 -20.77 9.02 2.80
N VAL A 301 -19.50 9.41 2.66
CA VAL A 301 -18.42 9.19 3.62
C VAL A 301 -17.56 10.44 3.63
N GLY A 302 -17.56 11.18 4.73
CA GLY A 302 -16.87 12.47 4.81
C GLY A 302 -15.33 12.36 4.86
N PRO A 303 -14.61 13.46 4.59
CA PRO A 303 -13.17 13.55 4.81
C PRO A 303 -12.77 13.09 6.23
N GLY A 304 -11.70 12.31 6.34
CA GLY A 304 -11.23 11.79 7.63
C GLY A 304 -12.09 10.66 8.21
N GLN A 305 -13.19 10.25 7.59
CA GLN A 305 -14.01 9.13 8.07
C GLN A 305 -13.48 7.79 7.60
N SER A 306 -13.59 6.79 8.47
CA SER A 306 -13.25 5.40 8.19
C SER A 306 -14.46 4.53 8.49
N LEU A 307 -14.94 3.77 7.49
CA LEU A 307 -15.96 2.75 7.71
C LEU A 307 -15.35 1.38 7.97
N LEU A 308 -14.21 1.09 7.34
CA LEU A 308 -13.57 -0.23 7.38
C LEU A 308 -12.61 -0.39 8.57
N HIS A 309 -12.14 0.73 9.12
CA HIS A 309 -11.23 0.77 10.25
C HIS A 309 -10.05 -0.19 10.05
N HIS A 310 -9.40 -0.11 8.88
CA HIS A 310 -8.24 -0.95 8.58
C HIS A 310 -7.14 -0.79 9.65
N TYR A 311 -7.12 0.37 10.32
CA TYR A 311 -6.35 0.61 11.53
C TYR A 311 -7.28 1.15 12.60
N ARG A 312 -7.21 0.51 13.77
CA ARG A 312 -7.69 1.11 15.02
C ARG A 312 -6.50 1.85 15.61
N THR A 313 -6.66 3.16 15.77
CA THR A 313 -5.79 4.00 16.60
C THR A 313 -5.93 3.63 18.06
#